data_AF-A0A8B8T7I8-F1
#
_entry.id   AF-A0A8B8T7I8-F1
#
_cell.length_a   1.000
_cell.length_b   1.000
_cell.length_c   1.000
_cell.angle_alpha   90.00
_cell.angle_beta   90.00
_cell.angle_gamma   90.00
#
_symmetry.space_group_name_H-M   'P 1'
#
loop_
_entity.id
_entity.type
_entity.pdbx_description
1 polymer ?
#
loop_
_entity_poly.entity_id
_entity_poly.type
_entity_poly.pdbx_seq_one_letter_code
_entity_poly.pdbx_strand_id
1 'polypeptide(L)'
;MVASFPALLRRSRFCQWCLTRWPRLAGPTELRPCDPISWAPARMVATITLEPEGRCCWDEPVRIAVRGLAPGQRVTLRASLRDEKSALFRAHARYCADAHGGLDLGRAPALGGSFAGLEPMGLFWALEPEKPVLRLVKRDVQTPFAVKLEVLDGHEPDTGRLLGQTVHERDFLPPGVRREPVRAGRVRATLFLPPEPGPFPGIVDIFGVGGGLLEYRASLLAGKGFAVMALAYCNYEDLPTGMENLHLEYFEEAVNYLLNHPQVKGPGVGLLGTSKGGELCLSMASFLKGITAAVIINGSVANTLGNLHYKDIYPGVEVLGHMGGQLSHGRWIFCFQGRKI
;
A
#
# COMPACT_ATOMS: atom_id res chain seq x y z
N MET A 1 54.29 -8.39 -32.42
CA MET A 1 55.06 -9.19 -31.46
C MET A 1 54.14 -10.31 -31.00
N VAL A 2 54.17 -11.51 -31.61
CA VAL A 2 55.22 -12.58 -31.49
C VAL A 2 55.29 -13.02 -30.02
N ALA A 3 55.08 -14.28 -29.60
CA ALA A 3 55.09 -15.62 -30.20
C ALA A 3 54.34 -16.59 -29.24
N SER A 4 53.51 -17.54 -29.70
CA SER A 4 53.81 -18.97 -30.04
C SER A 4 53.91 -19.90 -28.80
N PHE A 5 52.98 -20.86 -28.56
CA PHE A 5 52.89 -22.28 -29.03
C PHE A 5 54.12 -23.15 -28.60
N PRO A 6 54.06 -24.51 -28.43
CA PRO A 6 53.20 -25.53 -29.07
C PRO A 6 52.58 -26.59 -28.11
N ALA A 7 51.47 -27.29 -28.39
CA ALA A 7 51.10 -28.32 -29.39
C ALA A 7 51.59 -29.77 -29.11
N LEU A 8 50.67 -30.75 -29.19
CA LEU A 8 50.77 -32.10 -29.82
C LEU A 8 49.53 -32.94 -29.39
N LEU A 9 48.51 -33.26 -30.23
CA LEU A 9 48.43 -34.26 -31.33
C LEU A 9 48.84 -35.67 -30.83
N ARG A 10 48.13 -36.81 -31.06
CA ARG A 10 47.37 -37.26 -32.24
C ARG A 10 46.69 -38.63 -31.99
N ARG A 11 45.45 -38.77 -32.49
CA ARG A 11 44.92 -39.82 -33.41
C ARG A 11 45.00 -41.34 -33.13
N SER A 12 43.81 -41.94 -33.01
CA SER A 12 43.18 -43.00 -33.86
C SER A 12 43.97 -44.21 -34.37
N ARG A 13 43.39 -45.43 -34.27
CA ARG A 13 43.05 -46.29 -35.43
C ARG A 13 42.24 -47.56 -35.08
N PHE A 14 41.44 -47.95 -36.07
CA PHE A 14 40.59 -49.14 -36.26
C PHE A 14 41.37 -50.41 -36.69
N CYS A 15 40.76 -51.59 -36.50
CA CYS A 15 40.64 -52.78 -37.39
C CYS A 15 40.64 -54.09 -36.54
N GLN A 16 39.56 -54.88 -36.46
CA GLN A 16 38.91 -55.85 -37.39
C GLN A 16 39.48 -57.30 -37.38
N TRP A 17 38.62 -58.24 -36.95
CA TRP A 17 38.39 -59.67 -37.35
C TRP A 17 39.52 -60.69 -37.05
N CYS A 18 39.30 -61.93 -36.55
CA CYS A 18 38.31 -62.94 -36.93
C CYS A 18 38.22 -64.15 -35.93
N LEU A 19 37.01 -64.73 -35.82
CA LEU A 19 36.60 -66.14 -35.58
C LEU A 19 37.15 -66.99 -34.42
N THR A 20 36.26 -67.49 -33.54
CA THR A 20 35.94 -68.94 -33.42
C THR A 20 34.79 -69.28 -32.43
N ARG A 21 33.93 -70.21 -32.88
CA ARG A 21 33.09 -71.21 -32.17
C ARG A 21 31.91 -70.80 -31.26
N TRP A 22 30.71 -71.18 -31.71
CA TRP A 22 29.49 -71.35 -30.91
C TRP A 22 29.55 -72.52 -29.94
N PRO A 23 28.85 -72.40 -28.79
CA PRO A 23 27.94 -73.47 -28.39
C PRO A 23 26.56 -72.98 -27.89
N ARG A 24 25.53 -73.71 -28.37
CA ARG A 24 24.23 -74.07 -27.77
C ARG A 24 23.37 -72.99 -27.10
N LEU A 25 22.23 -72.72 -27.74
CA LEU A 25 21.06 -72.00 -27.24
C LEU A 25 20.55 -72.59 -25.91
N ALA A 26 20.46 -71.73 -24.88
CA ALA A 26 19.68 -71.96 -23.67
C ALA A 26 18.26 -71.38 -23.88
N GLY A 27 17.26 -72.05 -23.30
CA GLY A 27 15.83 -71.80 -23.50
C GLY A 27 15.32 -70.42 -23.04
N PRO A 28 14.04 -70.11 -23.31
CA PRO A 28 13.50 -68.77 -23.12
C PRO A 28 13.44 -68.38 -21.64
N THR A 29 14.01 -67.23 -21.34
CA THR A 29 13.99 -66.55 -20.05
C THR A 29 12.56 -66.09 -19.74
N GLU A 30 12.00 -66.54 -18.61
CA GLU A 30 10.71 -66.06 -18.11
C GLU A 30 10.76 -64.55 -17.87
N LEU A 31 9.80 -63.82 -18.47
CA LEU A 31 9.57 -62.41 -18.25
C LEU A 31 9.01 -62.22 -16.83
N ARG A 32 9.79 -61.58 -15.96
CA ARG A 32 9.29 -61.09 -14.66
C ARG A 32 8.20 -60.04 -14.91
N PRO A 33 7.05 -60.07 -14.20
CA PRO A 33 6.06 -59.01 -14.29
C PRO A 33 6.70 -57.69 -13.87
N CYS A 34 6.62 -56.68 -14.75
CA CYS A 34 6.98 -55.31 -14.42
C CYS A 34 6.16 -54.85 -13.21
N ASP A 35 6.81 -54.17 -12.27
CA ASP A 35 6.13 -53.46 -11.19
C ASP A 35 5.02 -52.55 -11.78
N PRO A 36 3.85 -52.45 -11.13
CA PRO A 36 2.81 -51.57 -11.61
C PRO A 36 3.35 -50.14 -11.63
N ILE A 37 3.40 -49.56 -12.83
CA ILE A 37 3.62 -48.13 -13.02
C ILE A 37 2.50 -47.43 -12.26
N SER A 38 2.80 -46.93 -11.06
CA SER A 38 1.89 -46.09 -10.31
C SER A 38 1.70 -44.82 -11.13
N TRP A 39 0.55 -44.68 -11.78
CA TRP A 39 0.08 -43.40 -12.27
C TRP A 39 -0.19 -42.52 -11.05
N ALA A 40 0.85 -41.90 -10.52
CA ALA A 40 0.66 -40.78 -9.62
C ALA A 40 -0.15 -39.74 -10.40
N PRO A 41 -1.32 -39.30 -9.89
CA PRO A 41 -2.09 -38.28 -10.58
C PRO A 41 -1.18 -37.07 -10.79
N ALA A 42 -1.24 -36.47 -11.98
CA ALA A 42 -0.49 -35.27 -12.30
C ALA A 42 -0.67 -34.26 -11.16
N ARG A 43 0.44 -33.77 -10.60
CA ARG A 43 0.42 -32.78 -9.50
C ARG A 43 -0.49 -31.63 -9.92
N MET A 44 -1.57 -31.41 -9.16
CA MET A 44 -2.47 -30.30 -9.41
C MET A 44 -1.70 -28.98 -9.32
N VAL A 45 -2.04 -28.03 -10.21
CA VAL A 45 -1.49 -26.67 -10.17
C VAL A 45 -1.92 -26.02 -8.85
N ALA A 46 -0.99 -25.37 -8.15
CA ALA A 46 -1.32 -24.71 -6.90
C ALA A 46 -2.29 -23.56 -7.17
N THR A 47 -3.43 -23.56 -6.48
CA THR A 47 -4.50 -22.58 -6.68
C THR A 47 -4.54 -21.64 -5.48
N ILE A 48 -4.46 -20.32 -5.73
CA ILE A 48 -4.58 -19.27 -4.71
C ILE A 48 -6.06 -18.84 -4.65
N THR A 49 -6.65 -18.91 -3.46
CA THR A 49 -8.01 -18.44 -3.18
C THR A 49 -7.95 -17.23 -2.26
N LEU A 50 -8.80 -16.24 -2.54
CA LEU A 50 -8.88 -14.98 -1.81
C LEU A 50 -10.30 -14.85 -1.24
N GLU A 51 -10.42 -14.45 0.02
CA GLU A 51 -11.71 -14.15 0.63
C GLU A 51 -11.66 -12.72 1.21
N PRO A 52 -12.47 -11.78 0.71
CA PRO A 52 -13.46 -11.93 -0.37
C PRO A 52 -12.84 -12.21 -1.76
N GLU A 53 -13.55 -12.96 -2.62
CA GLU A 53 -13.09 -13.36 -3.97
C GLU A 53 -13.05 -12.19 -4.98
N GLY A 54 -13.77 -11.11 -4.69
CA GLY A 54 -13.86 -9.92 -5.55
C GLY A 54 -12.79 -8.88 -5.23
N ARG A 55 -12.96 -7.69 -5.84
CA ARG A 55 -12.20 -6.51 -5.45
C ARG A 55 -12.49 -6.14 -4.00
N CYS A 56 -11.47 -5.72 -3.29
CA CYS A 56 -11.60 -5.18 -1.94
C CYS A 56 -10.96 -3.81 -1.86
N CYS A 57 -11.36 -2.99 -0.90
CA CYS A 57 -10.69 -1.71 -0.70
C CYS A 57 -9.28 -1.90 -0.12
N TRP A 58 -8.40 -0.91 -0.35
CA TRP A 58 -7.02 -0.95 0.11
C TRP A 58 -6.89 -1.13 1.63
N ASP A 59 -7.85 -0.63 2.40
CA ASP A 59 -7.90 -0.68 3.86
C ASP A 59 -8.60 -1.95 4.43
N GLU A 60 -9.06 -2.87 3.59
CA GLU A 60 -9.79 -4.07 4.02
C GLU A 60 -8.90 -5.32 4.11
N PRO A 61 -8.97 -6.13 5.19
CA PRO A 61 -8.22 -7.37 5.24
C PRO A 61 -8.71 -8.36 4.17
N VAL A 62 -7.79 -9.16 3.63
CA VAL A 62 -8.09 -10.28 2.72
C VAL A 62 -7.47 -11.55 3.27
N ARG A 63 -8.23 -12.64 3.30
CA ARG A 63 -7.71 -13.96 3.64
C ARG A 63 -7.13 -14.60 2.39
N ILE A 64 -5.89 -15.06 2.49
CA ILE A 64 -5.17 -15.75 1.41
C ILE A 64 -5.00 -17.21 1.80
N ALA A 65 -5.45 -18.10 0.93
CA ALA A 65 -5.18 -19.53 1.04
C ALA A 65 -4.67 -20.12 -0.27
N VAL A 66 -3.92 -21.21 -0.17
CA VAL A 66 -3.36 -21.97 -1.29
C VAL A 66 -3.76 -23.42 -1.13
N ARG A 67 -4.21 -24.04 -2.23
CA ARG A 67 -4.54 -25.47 -2.30
C ARG A 67 -3.76 -26.15 -3.41
N GLY A 68 -3.66 -27.48 -3.34
CA GLY A 68 -2.97 -28.28 -4.37
C GLY A 68 -1.46 -28.37 -4.18
N LEU A 69 -0.95 -28.06 -2.99
CA LEU A 69 0.45 -28.32 -2.64
C LEU A 69 0.63 -29.78 -2.20
N ALA A 70 1.87 -30.26 -2.14
CA ALA A 70 2.16 -31.53 -1.48
C ALA A 70 2.12 -31.39 0.05
N PRO A 71 1.79 -32.46 0.81
CA PRO A 71 1.84 -32.43 2.27
C PRO A 71 3.20 -31.95 2.79
N GLY A 72 3.21 -30.95 3.67
CA GLY A 72 4.45 -30.40 4.23
C GLY A 72 5.35 -29.66 3.22
N GLN A 73 4.86 -29.36 2.01
CA GLN A 73 5.67 -28.70 0.98
C GLN A 73 6.13 -27.32 1.45
N ARG A 74 7.43 -27.07 1.30
CA ARG A 74 8.04 -25.76 1.55
C ARG A 74 7.76 -24.86 0.37
N VAL A 75 7.20 -23.67 0.63
CA VAL A 75 6.87 -22.69 -0.39
C VAL A 75 7.24 -21.29 0.05
N THR A 76 7.44 -20.40 -0.92
CA THR A 76 7.59 -18.96 -0.69
C THR A 76 6.43 -18.25 -1.35
N LEU A 77 5.69 -17.45 -0.59
CA LEU A 77 4.70 -16.54 -1.15
C LEU A 77 5.37 -15.19 -1.39
N ARG A 78 5.13 -14.62 -2.58
CA ARG A 78 5.64 -13.31 -2.96
C ARG A 78 4.48 -12.42 -3.41
N ALA A 79 4.45 -11.20 -2.87
CA ALA A 79 3.59 -10.13 -3.34
C ALA A 79 4.43 -9.10 -4.09
N SER A 80 3.90 -8.58 -5.19
CA SER A 80 4.50 -7.49 -5.92
C SER A 80 3.44 -6.53 -6.46
N LEU A 81 3.72 -5.23 -6.40
CA LEU A 81 2.94 -4.21 -7.11
C LEU A 81 3.84 -3.22 -7.81
N ARG A 82 3.32 -2.59 -8.86
CA ARG A 82 3.88 -1.37 -9.43
C ARG A 82 2.96 -0.22 -9.10
N ASP A 83 3.54 0.88 -8.63
CA ASP A 83 2.79 2.10 -8.37
C ASP A 83 2.54 2.90 -9.66
N GLU A 84 1.91 4.06 -9.54
CA GLU A 84 1.57 4.91 -10.69
C GLU A 84 2.80 5.54 -11.37
N LYS A 85 3.97 5.52 -10.72
CA LYS A 85 5.26 5.91 -11.31
C LYS A 85 6.06 4.69 -11.79
N SER A 86 5.42 3.53 -11.90
CA SER A 86 6.02 2.24 -12.27
C SER A 86 7.11 1.74 -11.31
N ALA A 87 7.23 2.32 -10.12
CA ALA A 87 8.15 1.85 -9.10
C ALA A 87 7.66 0.51 -8.54
N LEU A 88 8.57 -0.45 -8.41
CA LEU A 88 8.26 -1.81 -7.97
C LEU A 88 8.40 -1.92 -6.45
N PHE A 89 7.36 -2.49 -5.82
CA PHE A 89 7.33 -2.82 -4.41
C PHE A 89 7.10 -4.31 -4.25
N ARG A 90 7.80 -4.95 -3.31
CA ARG A 90 7.74 -6.41 -3.09
C ARG A 90 7.80 -6.76 -1.62
N ALA A 91 7.16 -7.87 -1.28
CA ALA A 91 7.27 -8.55 0.00
C ALA A 91 7.28 -10.05 -0.26
N HIS A 92 7.95 -10.82 0.59
CA HIS A 92 7.89 -12.27 0.52
C HIS A 92 7.95 -12.90 1.91
N ALA A 93 7.37 -14.08 2.05
CA ALA A 93 7.46 -14.87 3.26
C ALA A 93 7.47 -16.37 2.94
N ARG A 94 8.21 -17.13 3.74
CA ARG A 94 8.36 -18.58 3.63
C ARG A 94 7.34 -19.29 4.50
N TYR A 95 6.75 -20.36 3.98
CA TYR A 95 5.73 -21.16 4.66
C TYR A 95 5.94 -22.66 4.42
N CYS A 96 5.22 -23.47 5.18
CA CYS A 96 5.06 -24.91 4.92
C CYS A 96 3.56 -25.21 4.80
N ALA A 97 3.18 -25.99 3.79
CA ALA A 97 1.82 -26.51 3.67
C ALA A 97 1.51 -27.50 4.82
N ASP A 98 0.23 -27.66 5.13
CA ASP A 98 -0.25 -28.63 6.10
C ASP A 98 -0.18 -30.07 5.56
N ALA A 99 -0.63 -31.04 6.36
CA ALA A 99 -0.64 -32.46 6.01
C ALA A 99 -1.57 -32.80 4.84
N HIS A 100 -2.48 -31.90 4.46
CA HIS A 100 -3.41 -32.05 3.35
C HIS A 100 -2.99 -31.25 2.11
N GLY A 101 -1.82 -30.60 2.14
CA GLY A 101 -1.36 -29.77 1.01
C GLY A 101 -2.10 -28.43 0.90
N GLY A 102 -2.68 -27.95 2.00
CA GLY A 102 -3.26 -26.63 2.14
C GLY A 102 -2.32 -25.65 2.84
N LEU A 103 -2.46 -24.36 2.52
CA LEU A 103 -1.83 -23.28 3.26
C LEU A 103 -2.86 -22.17 3.46
N ASP A 104 -3.07 -21.70 4.68
CA ASP A 104 -3.97 -20.60 5.00
C ASP A 104 -3.20 -19.59 5.85
N LEU A 105 -3.01 -18.37 5.33
CA LEU A 105 -2.22 -17.34 6.02
C LEU A 105 -2.87 -16.85 7.32
N GLY A 106 -4.18 -17.11 7.51
CA GLY A 106 -4.87 -16.88 8.78
C GLY A 106 -4.50 -17.89 9.87
N ARG A 107 -3.83 -18.99 9.53
CA ARG A 107 -3.56 -20.12 10.44
C ARG A 107 -2.10 -20.55 10.47
N ALA A 108 -1.38 -20.38 9.36
CA ALA A 108 0.00 -20.79 9.21
C ALA A 108 0.94 -19.59 9.41
N PRO A 109 1.85 -19.62 10.40
CA PRO A 109 2.80 -18.54 10.60
C PRO A 109 3.86 -18.52 9.50
N ALA A 110 4.29 -17.32 9.12
CA ALA A 110 5.45 -17.10 8.27
C ALA A 110 6.73 -17.53 9.02
N LEU A 111 7.58 -18.28 8.33
CA LEU A 111 8.86 -18.80 8.82
C LEU A 111 10.03 -17.81 8.60
N GLY A 112 9.73 -16.61 8.09
CA GLY A 112 10.69 -15.55 7.78
C GLY A 112 10.64 -15.11 6.32
N GLY A 113 11.43 -14.08 6.00
CA GLY A 113 11.35 -13.30 4.76
C GLY A 113 11.30 -11.83 5.12
N SER A 114 10.45 -11.06 4.45
CA SER A 114 10.11 -9.68 4.82
C SER A 114 9.47 -9.57 6.22
N PHE A 115 8.86 -10.65 6.71
CA PHE A 115 8.26 -10.74 8.05
C PHE A 115 8.23 -12.22 8.53
N ALA A 116 7.87 -12.43 9.80
CA ALA A 116 7.71 -13.74 10.43
C ALA A 116 6.54 -13.73 11.42
N GLY A 117 6.01 -14.90 11.77
CA GLY A 117 4.87 -15.03 12.69
C GLY A 117 3.51 -15.12 11.98
N LEU A 118 2.42 -15.18 12.76
CA LEU A 118 1.07 -15.29 12.23
C LEU A 118 0.55 -13.92 11.78
N GLU A 119 0.90 -13.54 10.56
CA GLU A 119 0.67 -12.21 9.98
C GLU A 119 -0.10 -12.31 8.65
N PRO A 120 -1.45 -12.43 8.67
CA PRO A 120 -2.24 -12.70 7.47
C PRO A 120 -2.10 -11.63 6.38
N MET A 121 -1.92 -10.37 6.80
CA MET A 121 -1.74 -9.22 5.90
C MET A 121 -0.27 -8.83 5.69
N GLY A 122 0.69 -9.65 6.16
CA GLY A 122 2.13 -9.37 6.09
C GLY A 122 2.62 -9.08 4.68
N LEU A 123 2.09 -9.79 3.68
CA LEU A 123 2.44 -9.58 2.27
C LEU A 123 2.04 -8.20 1.72
N PHE A 124 1.16 -7.46 2.40
CA PHE A 124 0.75 -6.11 2.03
C PHE A 124 1.46 -5.04 2.86
N TRP A 125 1.50 -5.16 4.19
CA TRP A 125 2.11 -4.10 5.00
C TRP A 125 3.65 -4.12 4.95
N ALA A 126 4.27 -5.27 4.65
CA ALA A 126 5.72 -5.42 4.55
C ALA A 126 6.27 -5.16 3.13
N LEU A 127 5.47 -4.52 2.26
CA LEU A 127 5.91 -4.15 0.91
C LEU A 127 7.02 -3.10 0.97
N GLU A 128 8.18 -3.44 0.43
CA GLU A 128 9.34 -2.55 0.36
C GLU A 128 9.65 -2.18 -1.10
N PRO A 129 10.12 -0.95 -1.36
CA PRO A 129 10.52 -0.55 -2.71
C PRO A 129 11.80 -1.28 -3.12
N GLU A 130 11.87 -1.72 -4.38
CA GLU A 130 13.08 -2.32 -4.95
C GLU A 130 14.27 -1.33 -4.97
N LYS A 131 13.96 -0.04 -5.14
CA LYS A 131 14.96 1.04 -5.06
C LYS A 131 14.83 1.75 -3.72
N PRO A 132 15.94 1.96 -2.99
CA PRO A 132 15.91 2.69 -1.73
C PRO A 132 15.26 4.07 -1.87
N VAL A 133 14.69 4.55 -0.75
CA VAL A 133 14.16 5.92 -0.60
C VAL A 133 12.91 6.24 -1.44
N LEU A 134 12.32 5.28 -2.16
CA LEU A 134 11.06 5.50 -2.86
C LEU A 134 9.85 5.37 -1.93
N ARG A 135 8.94 6.34 -2.03
CA ARG A 135 7.62 6.28 -1.39
C ARG A 135 6.59 5.80 -2.40
N LEU A 136 5.68 4.92 -1.97
CA LEU A 136 4.58 4.42 -2.79
C LEU A 136 3.69 5.59 -3.25
N VAL A 137 3.48 5.70 -4.56
CA VAL A 137 2.67 6.78 -5.15
C VAL A 137 1.30 6.27 -5.60
N LYS A 138 0.25 6.73 -4.91
CA LYS A 138 -1.15 6.64 -5.33
C LYS A 138 -1.75 8.05 -5.41
N ARG A 139 -2.22 8.46 -6.58
CA ARG A 139 -2.86 9.76 -6.85
C ARG A 139 -4.24 9.59 -7.46
N ASP A 140 -4.43 8.67 -8.39
CA ASP A 140 -5.72 8.45 -9.04
C ASP A 140 -6.53 7.38 -8.30
N VAL A 141 -7.44 7.82 -7.42
CA VAL A 141 -8.24 6.90 -6.59
C VAL A 141 -9.25 6.06 -7.38
N GLN A 142 -9.51 6.41 -8.65
CA GLN A 142 -10.48 5.70 -9.50
C GLN A 142 -9.92 4.39 -10.07
N THR A 143 -8.61 4.17 -9.97
CA THR A 143 -7.94 2.96 -10.41
C THR A 143 -7.43 2.14 -9.22
N PRO A 144 -7.54 0.81 -9.23
CA PRO A 144 -6.98 -0.03 -8.17
C PRO A 144 -5.46 -0.12 -8.25
N PHE A 145 -4.85 -0.63 -7.19
CA PHE A 145 -3.55 -1.30 -7.32
C PHE A 145 -3.74 -2.79 -7.58
N ALA A 146 -3.03 -3.30 -8.59
CA ALA A 146 -2.95 -4.72 -8.87
C ALA A 146 -1.77 -5.34 -8.11
N VAL A 147 -2.07 -6.14 -7.09
CA VAL A 147 -1.07 -6.88 -6.31
C VAL A 147 -0.96 -8.29 -6.89
N LYS A 148 0.17 -8.57 -7.55
CA LYS A 148 0.47 -9.91 -8.04
C LYS A 148 0.93 -10.78 -6.87
N LEU A 149 0.23 -11.89 -6.65
CA LEU A 149 0.56 -12.92 -5.66
C LEU A 149 1.10 -14.15 -6.37
N GLU A 150 2.24 -14.65 -5.93
CA GLU A 150 2.92 -15.80 -6.50
C GLU A 150 3.23 -16.82 -5.40
N VAL A 151 3.05 -18.11 -5.72
CA VAL A 151 3.50 -19.23 -4.88
C VAL A 151 4.67 -19.90 -5.60
N LEU A 152 5.84 -19.87 -4.97
CA LEU A 152 7.08 -20.41 -5.49
C LEU A 152 7.47 -21.68 -4.72
N ASP A 153 8.01 -22.67 -5.43
CA ASP A 153 8.48 -23.91 -4.84
C ASP A 153 9.76 -23.68 -4.01
N GLY A 154 9.80 -24.21 -2.80
CA GLY A 154 10.95 -24.10 -1.91
C GLY A 154 11.03 -22.79 -1.12
N HIS A 155 12.13 -22.66 -0.37
CA HIS A 155 12.43 -21.53 0.51
C HIS A 155 13.52 -20.61 -0.06
N GLU A 156 13.97 -20.88 -1.28
CA GLU A 156 14.92 -20.05 -2.01
C GLU A 156 14.14 -18.94 -2.77
N PRO A 157 14.32 -17.65 -2.42
CA PRO A 157 13.44 -16.56 -2.89
C PRO A 157 13.45 -16.32 -4.42
N ASP A 158 14.57 -16.62 -5.08
CA ASP A 158 14.85 -16.18 -6.46
C ASP A 158 14.99 -17.32 -7.48
N THR A 159 15.01 -18.58 -7.01
CA THR A 159 15.22 -19.78 -7.83
C THR A 159 14.01 -20.71 -7.86
N GLY A 160 13.04 -20.48 -6.97
CA GLY A 160 11.84 -21.31 -6.85
C GLY A 160 10.99 -21.31 -8.13
N ARG A 161 10.63 -22.51 -8.61
CA ARG A 161 9.70 -22.68 -9.72
C ARG A 161 8.32 -22.15 -9.34
N LEU A 162 7.68 -21.39 -10.22
CA LEU A 162 6.30 -20.92 -10.02
C LEU A 162 5.32 -22.10 -9.97
N LEU A 163 4.58 -22.21 -8.87
CA LEU A 163 3.55 -23.24 -8.64
C LEU A 163 2.14 -22.73 -8.93
N GLY A 164 1.91 -21.43 -8.73
CA GLY A 164 0.64 -20.76 -8.94
C GLY A 164 0.78 -19.25 -8.81
N GLN A 165 -0.12 -18.50 -9.45
CA GLN A 165 -0.18 -17.04 -9.34
C GLN A 165 -1.61 -16.54 -9.46
N THR A 166 -1.88 -15.37 -8.89
CA THR A 166 -3.11 -14.61 -9.10
C THR A 166 -2.82 -13.11 -9.01
N VAL A 167 -3.76 -12.28 -9.43
CA VAL A 167 -3.71 -10.83 -9.27
C VAL A 167 -4.88 -10.41 -8.40
N HIS A 168 -4.59 -9.73 -7.30
CA HIS A 168 -5.59 -9.16 -6.41
C HIS A 168 -5.68 -7.65 -6.63
N GLU A 169 -6.82 -7.19 -7.12
CA GLU A 169 -7.08 -5.76 -7.30
C GLU A 169 -7.59 -5.13 -6.00
N ARG A 170 -6.93 -4.07 -5.55
CA ARG A 170 -7.27 -3.34 -4.33
C ARG A 170 -7.68 -1.91 -4.67
N ASP A 171 -8.95 -1.61 -4.48
CA ASP A 171 -9.58 -0.34 -4.86
C ASP A 171 -9.29 0.77 -3.84
N PHE A 172 -9.28 2.01 -4.31
CA PHE A 172 -9.21 3.21 -3.46
C PHE A 172 -10.51 4.00 -3.43
N LEU A 173 -11.44 3.72 -4.35
CA LEU A 173 -12.78 4.29 -4.37
C LEU A 173 -13.78 3.18 -3.96
N PRO A 174 -14.31 3.22 -2.73
CA PRO A 174 -15.22 2.19 -2.26
C PRO A 174 -16.51 2.11 -3.10
N PRO A 175 -17.19 0.95 -3.14
CA PRO A 175 -18.40 0.77 -3.93
C PRO A 175 -19.47 1.82 -3.65
N GLY A 176 -19.96 2.48 -4.70
CA GLY A 176 -21.01 3.50 -4.60
C GLY A 176 -20.55 4.87 -4.07
N VAL A 177 -19.29 5.02 -3.66
CA VAL A 177 -18.75 6.33 -3.29
C VAL A 177 -18.63 7.19 -4.55
N ARG A 178 -19.20 8.39 -4.49
CA ARG A 178 -19.13 9.39 -5.55
C ARG A 178 -17.94 10.30 -5.33
N ARG A 179 -17.25 10.62 -6.41
CA ARG A 179 -16.12 11.56 -6.45
C ARG A 179 -16.53 12.82 -7.18
N GLU A 180 -16.54 13.94 -6.49
CA GLU A 180 -17.04 15.23 -6.97
C GLU A 180 -15.95 16.30 -6.81
N PRO A 181 -15.21 16.65 -7.87
CA PRO A 181 -14.23 17.73 -7.81
C PRO A 181 -14.87 19.08 -7.47
N VAL A 182 -14.23 19.84 -6.59
CA VAL A 182 -14.73 21.11 -6.06
C VAL A 182 -13.88 22.27 -6.56
N ARG A 183 -14.52 23.18 -7.30
CA ARG A 183 -13.96 24.47 -7.74
C ARG A 183 -14.94 25.58 -7.40
N ALA A 184 -14.97 25.96 -6.12
CA ALA A 184 -15.91 26.94 -5.58
C ALA A 184 -15.14 28.17 -5.06
N GLY A 185 -15.30 29.31 -5.73
CA GLY A 185 -14.46 30.49 -5.45
C GLY A 185 -12.98 30.14 -5.61
N ARG A 186 -12.17 30.37 -4.57
CA ARG A 186 -10.75 29.96 -4.52
C ARG A 186 -10.54 28.54 -4.00
N VAL A 187 -11.55 27.88 -3.42
CA VAL A 187 -11.41 26.52 -2.85
C VAL A 187 -11.15 25.52 -3.97
N ARG A 188 -10.07 24.73 -3.82
CA ARG A 188 -9.73 23.59 -4.68
C ARG A 188 -9.65 22.32 -3.86
N ALA A 189 -10.55 21.40 -4.14
CA ALA A 189 -10.73 20.18 -3.38
C ALA A 189 -11.38 19.08 -4.22
N THR A 190 -11.49 17.88 -3.64
CA THR A 190 -12.37 16.81 -4.15
C THR A 190 -13.23 16.31 -3.01
N LEU A 191 -14.54 16.34 -3.19
CA LEU A 191 -15.52 15.82 -2.26
C LEU A 191 -15.84 14.36 -2.59
N PHE A 192 -15.79 13.51 -1.58
CA PHE A 192 -16.22 12.12 -1.65
C PHE A 192 -17.48 11.95 -0.84
N LEU A 193 -18.53 11.41 -1.47
CA LEU A 193 -19.82 11.17 -0.84
C LEU A 193 -20.13 9.68 -0.83
N PRO A 194 -20.61 9.14 0.32
CA PRO A 194 -21.15 7.78 0.36
C PRO A 194 -22.32 7.61 -0.64
N PRO A 195 -22.69 6.35 -0.96
CA PRO A 195 -23.92 6.08 -1.69
C PRO A 195 -25.13 6.62 -0.92
N GLU A 196 -26.12 7.11 -1.65
CA GLU A 196 -27.36 7.63 -1.10
C GLU A 196 -28.14 6.59 -0.28
N PRO A 197 -28.99 7.01 0.68
CA PRO A 197 -29.38 8.40 0.99
C PRO A 197 -28.50 9.08 2.05
N GLY A 198 -28.28 10.39 1.87
CA GLY A 198 -27.69 11.28 2.88
C GLY A 198 -28.73 11.87 3.85
N PRO A 199 -28.37 12.90 4.65
CA PRO A 199 -27.08 13.57 4.70
C PRO A 199 -26.05 12.84 5.58
N PHE A 200 -24.77 13.08 5.32
CA PHE A 200 -23.64 12.42 5.98
C PHE A 200 -22.86 13.38 6.89
N PRO A 201 -22.22 12.92 7.97
CA PRO A 201 -21.29 13.75 8.72
C PRO A 201 -20.12 14.18 7.83
N GLY A 202 -19.81 15.48 7.81
CA GLY A 202 -18.79 16.07 6.95
C GLY A 202 -17.40 16.09 7.59
N ILE A 203 -16.36 15.79 6.82
CA ILE A 203 -14.95 15.87 7.23
C ILE A 203 -14.15 16.65 6.20
N VAL A 204 -13.33 17.61 6.65
CA VAL A 204 -12.28 18.21 5.82
C VAL A 204 -10.97 17.45 6.05
N ASP A 205 -10.40 16.91 4.98
CA ASP A 205 -9.19 16.10 5.00
C ASP A 205 -7.99 16.90 4.46
N ILE A 206 -6.94 17.04 5.29
CA ILE A 206 -5.77 17.88 5.00
C ILE A 206 -4.47 17.09 5.19
N PHE A 207 -3.66 17.02 4.13
CA PHE A 207 -2.32 16.45 4.18
C PHE A 207 -1.25 17.48 4.56
N GLY A 208 -0.02 17.02 4.78
CA GLY A 208 1.11 17.89 5.09
C GLY A 208 1.78 18.49 3.85
N VAL A 209 3.02 18.97 4.07
CA VAL A 209 3.88 19.54 3.02
C VAL A 209 4.09 18.56 1.86
N GLY A 210 4.17 19.10 0.65
CA GLY A 210 4.34 18.37 -0.61
C GLY A 210 3.47 18.94 -1.72
N GLY A 211 2.39 19.63 -1.34
CA GLY A 211 1.46 20.26 -2.27
C GLY A 211 0.68 19.26 -3.12
N GLY A 212 -0.08 19.80 -4.06
CA GLY A 212 -1.01 19.00 -4.84
C GLY A 212 -2.24 18.60 -4.02
N LEU A 213 -2.99 17.64 -4.54
CA LEU A 213 -4.15 17.06 -3.88
C LEU A 213 -3.92 15.55 -3.67
N LEU A 214 -4.15 15.08 -2.45
CA LEU A 214 -4.07 13.67 -2.09
C LEU A 214 -5.45 13.19 -1.67
N GLU A 215 -6.04 12.30 -2.46
CA GLU A 215 -7.44 11.92 -2.33
C GLU A 215 -7.65 10.57 -1.64
N TYR A 216 -6.62 9.72 -1.59
CA TYR A 216 -6.75 8.31 -1.19
C TYR A 216 -7.29 8.09 0.22
N ARG A 217 -7.06 9.03 1.16
CA ARG A 217 -7.59 8.91 2.52
C ARG A 217 -9.06 9.31 2.57
N ALA A 218 -9.41 10.41 1.90
CA ALA A 218 -10.79 10.88 1.80
C ALA A 218 -11.71 9.88 1.10
N SER A 219 -11.24 9.29 0.00
CA SER A 219 -12.00 8.30 -0.77
C SER A 219 -12.30 7.05 0.06
N LEU A 220 -11.30 6.49 0.75
CA LEU A 220 -11.47 5.31 1.61
C LEU A 220 -12.36 5.62 2.83
N LEU A 221 -12.19 6.79 3.43
CA LEU A 221 -12.98 7.20 4.60
C LEU A 221 -14.45 7.47 4.25
N ALA A 222 -14.75 7.90 3.02
CA ALA A 222 -16.12 8.02 2.55
C ALA A 222 -16.85 6.66 2.50
N GLY A 223 -16.12 5.56 2.26
CA GLY A 223 -16.66 4.20 2.39
C GLY A 223 -17.10 3.83 3.81
N LYS A 224 -16.77 4.64 4.81
CA LYS A 224 -17.19 4.46 6.21
C LYS A 224 -18.40 5.35 6.60
N GLY A 225 -19.05 5.97 5.62
CA GLY A 225 -20.28 6.74 5.82
C GLY A 225 -20.10 8.24 6.08
N PHE A 226 -18.95 8.80 5.71
CA PHE A 226 -18.65 10.23 5.87
C PHE A 226 -18.62 10.95 4.51
N ALA A 227 -19.11 12.19 4.47
CA ALA A 227 -18.82 13.10 3.36
C ALA A 227 -17.43 13.71 3.58
N VAL A 228 -16.43 13.33 2.80
CA VAL A 228 -15.03 13.72 3.07
C VAL A 228 -14.47 14.56 1.93
N MET A 229 -14.06 15.77 2.24
CA MET A 229 -13.46 16.71 1.28
C MET A 229 -11.95 16.74 1.44
N ALA A 230 -11.23 16.13 0.48
CA ALA A 230 -9.78 16.29 0.37
C ALA A 230 -9.48 17.72 -0.08
N LEU A 231 -8.78 18.50 0.76
CA LEU A 231 -8.53 19.92 0.54
C LEU A 231 -7.07 20.16 0.16
N ALA A 232 -6.85 20.73 -1.03
CA ALA A 232 -5.55 21.28 -1.40
C ALA A 232 -5.42 22.71 -0.84
N TYR A 233 -4.19 23.15 -0.58
CA TYR A 233 -3.91 24.52 -0.13
C TYR A 233 -2.67 25.15 -0.76
N CYS A 234 -1.86 24.38 -1.50
CA CYS A 234 -0.75 24.89 -2.32
C CYS A 234 -0.38 23.90 -3.45
N ASN A 235 0.30 24.41 -4.48
CA ASN A 235 0.85 23.69 -5.62
C ASN A 235 -0.17 22.75 -6.29
N TYR A 236 -1.39 23.22 -6.49
CA TYR A 236 -2.49 22.47 -7.11
C TYR A 236 -3.38 23.42 -7.91
N GLU A 237 -3.55 23.14 -9.20
CA GLU A 237 -4.32 23.98 -10.14
C GLU A 237 -3.87 25.46 -10.08
N ASP A 238 -4.76 26.38 -9.78
CA ASP A 238 -4.53 27.82 -9.68
C ASP A 238 -4.18 28.31 -8.25
N LEU A 239 -3.93 27.39 -7.32
CA LEU A 239 -3.44 27.75 -5.98
C LEU A 239 -1.98 28.24 -6.02
N PRO A 240 -1.54 29.01 -5.00
CA PRO A 240 -0.14 29.41 -4.87
C PRO A 240 0.81 28.21 -4.95
N THR A 241 1.94 28.38 -5.65
CA THR A 241 2.94 27.31 -5.84
C THR A 241 3.66 26.94 -4.56
N GLY A 242 3.81 27.89 -3.64
CA GLY A 242 4.42 27.72 -2.32
C GLY A 242 3.42 27.82 -1.17
N MET A 243 3.95 27.77 0.04
CA MET A 243 3.20 27.84 1.29
C MET A 243 3.83 28.87 2.25
N GLU A 244 4.48 29.90 1.68
CA GLU A 244 5.14 30.97 2.43
C GLU A 244 4.15 31.77 3.26
N ASN A 245 2.95 32.03 2.72
CA ASN A 245 1.87 32.71 3.42
C ASN A 245 0.56 31.94 3.22
N LEU A 246 -0.01 31.48 4.33
CA LEU A 246 -1.29 30.80 4.39
C LEU A 246 -2.30 31.69 5.12
N HIS A 247 -3.51 31.76 4.59
CA HIS A 247 -4.59 32.59 5.12
C HIS A 247 -5.73 31.68 5.61
N LEU A 248 -6.07 31.73 6.91
CA LEU A 248 -7.11 30.87 7.49
C LEU A 248 -8.50 31.13 6.87
N GLU A 249 -8.73 32.28 6.25
CA GLU A 249 -9.94 32.60 5.49
C GLU A 249 -10.16 31.61 4.32
N TYR A 250 -9.08 31.09 3.72
CA TYR A 250 -9.19 30.05 2.68
C TYR A 250 -9.82 28.77 3.24
N PHE A 251 -9.39 28.38 4.44
CA PHE A 251 -9.89 27.19 5.12
C PHE A 251 -11.30 27.42 5.69
N GLU A 252 -11.62 28.64 6.11
CA GLU A 252 -12.98 29.05 6.49
C GLU A 252 -13.96 28.93 5.32
N GLU A 253 -13.56 29.37 4.12
CA GLU A 253 -14.36 29.17 2.89
C GLU A 253 -14.58 27.69 2.58
N ALA A 254 -13.56 26.85 2.75
CA ALA A 254 -13.68 25.41 2.56
C ALA A 254 -14.65 24.76 3.57
N VAL A 255 -14.54 25.12 4.85
CA VAL A 255 -15.48 24.65 5.90
C VAL A 255 -16.91 25.08 5.58
N ASN A 256 -17.11 26.34 5.19
CA ASN A 256 -18.43 26.87 4.84
C ASN A 256 -18.99 26.21 3.58
N TYR A 257 -18.17 25.95 2.56
CA TYR A 257 -18.58 25.18 1.38
C TYR A 257 -19.10 23.81 1.79
N LEU A 258 -18.37 23.07 2.62
CA LEU A 258 -18.76 21.72 3.04
C LEU A 258 -20.03 21.75 3.92
N LEU A 259 -20.14 22.69 4.85
CA LEU A 259 -21.33 22.85 5.70
C LEU A 259 -22.60 23.18 4.92
N ASN A 260 -22.47 23.95 3.84
CA ASN A 260 -23.60 24.34 3.00
C ASN A 260 -23.97 23.27 1.94
N HIS A 261 -23.21 22.18 1.85
CA HIS A 261 -23.50 21.11 0.90
C HIS A 261 -24.76 20.35 1.33
N PRO A 262 -25.75 20.10 0.44
CA PRO A 262 -27.05 19.54 0.82
C PRO A 262 -26.98 18.12 1.38
N GLN A 263 -25.90 17.38 1.06
CA GLN A 263 -25.66 16.03 1.57
C GLN A 263 -24.80 16.00 2.84
N VAL A 264 -24.50 17.15 3.46
CA VAL A 264 -23.73 17.23 4.71
C VAL A 264 -24.65 17.57 5.88
N LYS A 265 -24.54 16.81 6.96
CA LYS A 265 -25.50 16.81 8.08
C LYS A 265 -25.44 18.06 8.97
N GLY A 266 -24.26 18.67 9.14
CA GLY A 266 -24.05 19.73 10.12
C GLY A 266 -24.27 19.28 11.59
N PRO A 267 -24.30 20.21 12.57
CA PRO A 267 -24.15 21.67 12.45
C PRO A 267 -22.69 22.14 12.31
N GLY A 268 -21.73 21.22 12.43
CA GLY A 268 -20.31 21.48 12.21
C GLY A 268 -19.66 20.34 11.42
N VAL A 269 -18.37 20.50 11.10
CA VAL A 269 -17.55 19.48 10.41
C VAL A 269 -16.51 18.89 11.33
N GLY A 270 -16.08 17.67 11.01
CA GLY A 270 -14.83 17.11 11.51
C GLY A 270 -13.64 17.61 10.70
N LEU A 271 -12.47 17.66 11.31
CA LEU A 271 -11.19 17.88 10.65
C LEU A 271 -10.29 16.66 10.79
N LEU A 272 -9.60 16.26 9.72
CA LEU A 272 -8.61 15.19 9.73
C LEU A 272 -7.31 15.70 9.11
N GLY A 273 -6.29 15.88 9.94
CA GLY A 273 -5.02 16.49 9.53
C GLY A 273 -3.82 15.59 9.81
N THR A 274 -2.84 15.59 8.92
CA THR A 274 -1.53 14.94 9.15
C THR A 274 -0.37 15.88 8.89
N SER A 275 0.65 15.86 9.75
CA SER A 275 1.83 16.73 9.63
C SER A 275 1.39 18.22 9.59
N LYS A 276 1.81 19.02 8.61
CA LYS A 276 1.35 20.42 8.44
C LYS A 276 -0.19 20.52 8.35
N GLY A 277 -0.88 19.52 7.79
CA GLY A 277 -2.34 19.47 7.80
C GLY A 277 -2.93 19.32 9.21
N GLY A 278 -2.24 18.64 10.12
CA GLY A 278 -2.61 18.54 11.54
C GLY A 278 -2.40 19.86 12.28
N GLU A 279 -1.30 20.55 12.01
CA GLU A 279 -1.08 21.91 12.50
C GLU A 279 -2.18 22.87 12.02
N LEU A 280 -2.54 22.82 10.74
CA LEU A 280 -3.65 23.61 10.18
C LEU A 280 -4.99 23.27 10.84
N CYS A 281 -5.26 21.99 11.13
CA CYS A 281 -6.49 21.60 11.84
C CYS A 281 -6.56 22.19 13.26
N LEU A 282 -5.43 22.26 13.98
CA LEU A 282 -5.37 22.91 15.29
C LEU A 282 -5.63 24.42 15.19
N SER A 283 -5.02 25.09 14.20
CA SER A 283 -5.26 26.51 13.94
C SER A 283 -6.72 26.76 13.55
N MET A 284 -7.27 25.98 12.62
CA MET A 284 -8.68 26.07 12.25
C MET A 284 -9.59 25.92 13.46
N ALA A 285 -9.39 24.89 14.29
CA ALA A 285 -10.20 24.64 15.49
C ALA A 285 -10.09 25.76 16.54
N SER A 286 -8.97 26.49 16.56
CA SER A 286 -8.74 27.59 17.50
C SER A 286 -9.38 28.91 17.06
N PHE A 287 -9.44 29.17 15.75
CA PHE A 287 -9.81 30.48 15.20
C PHE A 287 -11.14 30.51 14.44
N LEU A 288 -11.56 29.38 13.86
CA LEU A 288 -12.76 29.30 13.02
C LEU A 288 -13.96 28.74 13.79
N LYS A 289 -15.17 29.05 13.32
CA LYS A 289 -16.43 28.46 13.80
C LYS A 289 -16.81 27.24 12.95
N GLY A 290 -17.79 26.47 13.42
CA GLY A 290 -18.33 25.33 12.66
C GLY A 290 -17.49 24.05 12.72
N ILE A 291 -16.50 23.98 13.62
CA ILE A 291 -15.65 22.79 13.80
C ILE A 291 -16.14 22.03 15.03
N THR A 292 -16.53 20.76 14.84
CA THR A 292 -17.08 19.91 15.91
C THR A 292 -16.00 19.04 16.55
N ALA A 293 -15.09 18.51 15.75
CA ALA A 293 -14.02 17.63 16.20
C ALA A 293 -12.81 17.72 15.28
N ALA A 294 -11.61 17.43 15.80
CA ALA A 294 -10.39 17.38 15.01
C ALA A 294 -9.55 16.14 15.39
N VAL A 295 -9.08 15.40 14.38
CA VAL A 295 -8.14 14.29 14.51
C VAL A 295 -6.78 14.77 13.97
N ILE A 296 -5.79 14.82 14.86
CA ILE A 296 -4.45 15.37 14.58
C ILE A 296 -3.43 14.24 14.58
N ILE A 297 -2.89 13.91 13.40
CA ILE A 297 -1.90 12.83 13.24
C ILE A 297 -0.52 13.46 13.05
N ASN A 298 0.35 13.37 14.06
CA ASN A 298 1.70 13.95 14.04
C ASN A 298 1.72 15.43 13.62
N GLY A 299 0.74 16.21 14.08
CA GLY A 299 0.66 17.66 13.88
C GLY A 299 1.46 18.42 14.92
N SER A 300 1.78 19.67 14.62
CA SER A 300 2.48 20.59 15.53
C SER A 300 1.48 21.59 16.14
N VAL A 301 1.69 21.95 17.41
CA VAL A 301 0.99 23.07 18.06
C VAL A 301 1.65 24.42 17.74
N ALA A 302 2.90 24.40 17.29
CA ALA A 302 3.61 25.59 16.81
C ALA A 302 3.40 25.75 15.31
N ASN A 303 3.29 26.98 14.83
CA ASN A 303 3.26 27.26 13.41
C ASN A 303 4.65 27.00 12.80
N THR A 304 4.74 26.12 11.81
CA THR A 304 6.00 25.73 11.18
C THR A 304 5.94 25.86 9.65
N LEU A 305 7.06 26.16 9.00
CA LEU A 305 7.19 26.16 7.53
C LEU A 305 6.15 27.05 6.81
N GLY A 306 6.19 28.36 7.08
CA GLY A 306 5.32 29.36 6.44
C GLY A 306 4.58 30.22 7.45
N ASN A 307 4.24 31.44 7.07
CA ASN A 307 3.43 32.34 7.88
C ASN A 307 1.97 31.91 7.80
N LEU A 308 1.31 31.90 8.95
CA LEU A 308 -0.13 31.70 9.03
C LEU A 308 -0.76 33.01 9.47
N HIS A 309 -1.79 33.43 8.75
CA HIS A 309 -2.53 34.66 8.99
C HIS A 309 -4.00 34.35 9.22
N TYR A 310 -4.64 35.10 10.11
CA TYR A 310 -6.09 35.17 10.21
C TYR A 310 -6.50 36.59 10.56
N LYS A 311 -7.07 37.30 9.60
CA LYS A 311 -7.34 38.73 9.68
C LYS A 311 -6.05 39.46 10.09
N ASP A 312 -6.11 40.31 11.10
CA ASP A 312 -4.95 41.05 11.63
C ASP A 312 -4.12 40.26 12.66
N ILE A 313 -4.39 38.95 12.82
CA ILE A 313 -3.73 38.07 13.79
C ILE A 313 -2.76 37.12 13.08
N TYR A 314 -1.66 36.79 13.76
CA TYR A 314 -0.68 35.77 13.37
C TYR A 314 -0.82 34.54 14.29
N PRO A 315 -1.56 33.49 13.88
CA PRO A 315 -1.73 32.28 14.67
C PRO A 315 -0.41 31.50 14.83
N GLY A 316 0.17 31.52 16.03
CA GLY A 316 1.28 30.64 16.39
C GLY A 316 2.20 31.20 17.45
N VAL A 317 2.89 30.32 18.18
CA VAL A 317 4.14 30.69 18.86
C VAL A 317 5.22 30.72 17.78
N GLU A 318 5.79 31.90 17.51
CA GLU A 318 7.00 31.99 16.69
C GLU A 318 8.11 31.18 17.37
N VAL A 319 8.39 29.98 16.85
CA VAL A 319 9.70 29.37 17.07
C VAL A 319 10.61 29.99 16.02
N LEU A 320 11.07 31.21 16.32
CA LEU A 320 12.15 31.85 15.59
C LEU A 320 13.30 30.86 15.50
N GLY A 321 13.58 30.35 14.30
CA GLY A 321 14.83 29.68 14.01
C GLY A 321 15.96 30.65 14.38
N HIS A 322 16.78 30.25 15.35
CA HIS A 322 17.87 31.06 15.91
C HIS A 322 18.68 31.78 14.82
N MET A 323 18.50 33.11 14.73
CA MET A 323 19.59 34.05 14.57
C MET A 323 19.47 35.08 15.71
N GLY A 324 20.53 35.15 16.51
CA GLY A 324 20.67 35.84 17.81
C GLY A 324 19.71 36.99 18.13
N GLY A 325 19.00 36.88 19.25
CA GLY A 325 18.24 37.98 19.86
C GLY A 325 17.63 37.56 21.19
N GLN A 326 17.80 38.37 22.22
CA GLN A 326 17.48 38.08 23.63
C GLN A 326 16.00 37.75 23.91
N LEU A 327 15.78 36.76 24.78
CA LEU A 327 14.49 36.41 25.37
C LEU A 327 14.02 37.51 26.33
N SER A 328 12.92 38.20 25.99
CA SER A 328 12.14 38.95 26.98
C SER A 328 10.96 38.10 27.46
N HIS A 329 10.83 37.97 28.77
CA HIS A 329 9.86 37.12 29.44
C HIS A 329 8.45 37.74 29.37
N GLY A 330 7.62 37.29 28.42
CA GLY A 330 6.17 37.54 28.42
C GLY A 330 5.43 36.37 29.06
N ARG A 331 4.54 36.65 30.03
CA ARG A 331 3.64 35.67 30.66
C ARG A 331 2.68 35.08 29.62
N TRP A 332 2.61 33.75 29.56
CA TRP A 332 1.69 33.00 28.70
C TRP A 332 0.41 32.64 29.46
N ILE A 333 -0.74 33.10 28.98
CA ILE A 333 -2.05 32.69 29.49
C ILE A 333 -2.58 31.61 28.53
N PHE A 334 -2.49 30.35 28.95
CA PHE A 334 -3.31 29.28 28.40
C PHE A 334 -4.69 29.34 29.08
N CYS A 335 -5.73 29.77 28.36
CA CYS A 335 -7.10 29.62 28.82
C CYS A 335 -7.74 28.44 28.08
N PHE A 336 -7.54 27.23 28.59
CA PHE A 336 -8.44 26.12 28.30
C PHE A 336 -9.75 26.38 29.06
N GLN A 337 -10.68 27.13 28.44
CA GLN A 337 -12.07 27.06 28.87
C GLN A 337 -12.66 25.76 28.31
N GLY A 338 -12.47 24.67 29.06
CA GLY A 338 -13.29 23.48 28.89
C GLY A 338 -14.75 23.87 29.11
N ARG A 339 -15.54 23.94 28.03
CA ARG A 339 -16.99 23.90 28.15
C ARG A 339 -17.35 22.50 28.63
N LYS A 340 -17.78 22.40 29.89
CA LYS A 340 -18.59 21.26 30.34
C LYS A 340 -19.86 21.21 29.48
N ILE A 341 -20.18 20.01 29.03
CA ILE A 341 -21.41 19.63 28.32
C ILE A 341 -22.62 19.99 29.18
#